data_AF-A0A2W6SEQ5-F1
#
_entry.id   AF-A0A2W6SEQ5-F1
#
_cell.length_a   1.000
_cell.length_b   1.000
_cell.length_c   1.000
_cell.angle_alpha   90.00
_cell.angle_beta   90.00
_cell.angle_gamma   90.00
#
_symmetry.space_group_name_H-M   'P 1'
#
loop_
_entity.id
_entity.type
_entity.pdbx_description
1 polymer ?
#
loop_
_entity_poly.entity_id
_entity_poly.type
_entity_poly.pdbx_seq_one_letter_code
_entity_poly.pdbx_strand_id
1 'polypeptide(L)'
;MKITIPTSCHENWETITREEKGRFCSVCSKTVRDFTAASDEEIIGVFSNSTEEICGNFYESQLNRNLQYSYINSFLLKFAV
;
A
#
# COMPACT_ATOMS: atom_id res chain seq x y z
N MET A 1 8.80 5.99 -7.94
CA MET A 1 9.14 4.98 -6.92
C MET A 1 8.57 3.63 -7.34
N LYS A 2 9.22 2.52 -6.98
CA LYS A 2 8.75 1.16 -7.27
C LYS A 2 8.71 0.38 -5.98
N ILE A 3 7.59 -0.30 -5.71
CA ILE A 3 7.42 -1.17 -4.53
C ILE A 3 7.68 -2.62 -4.94
N THR A 4 8.43 -3.32 -4.11
CA THR A 4 8.73 -4.75 -4.27
C THR A 4 8.50 -5.44 -2.93
N ILE A 5 8.21 -6.74 -2.98
CA ILE A 5 8.13 -7.60 -1.80
C ILE A 5 9.36 -8.51 -1.84
N PRO A 6 10.47 -8.13 -1.19
CA PRO A 6 11.68 -8.96 -1.18
C PRO A 6 11.48 -10.24 -0.35
N THR A 7 10.64 -10.18 0.69
CA THR A 7 10.32 -11.29 1.58
C THR A 7 8.82 -11.51 1.57
N SER A 8 8.36 -12.61 0.97
CA SER A 8 6.93 -12.93 0.97
C SER A 8 6.47 -13.35 2.37
N CYS A 9 5.32 -12.83 2.77
CA CYS A 9 4.61 -13.26 3.97
C CYS A 9 3.42 -14.09 3.51
N HIS A 10 3.43 -15.39 3.77
CA HIS A 10 2.36 -16.32 3.35
C HIS A 10 1.29 -16.54 4.44
N GLU A 11 1.20 -15.63 5.42
CA GLU A 11 0.16 -15.67 6.44
C GLU A 11 -1.21 -15.40 5.82
N ASN A 12 -2.23 -16.07 6.33
CA ASN A 12 -3.58 -15.88 5.82
C ASN A 12 -4.13 -14.56 6.38
N TRP A 13 -4.21 -13.55 5.52
CA TRP A 13 -4.74 -12.22 5.86
C TRP A 13 -6.11 -12.28 6.55
N GLU A 14 -6.96 -13.25 6.21
CA GLU A 14 -8.29 -13.41 6.78
C GLU A 14 -8.24 -13.85 8.26
N THR A 15 -7.20 -14.59 8.66
CA THR A 15 -7.09 -15.17 10.01
C THR A 15 -6.39 -14.26 11.02
N ILE A 16 -5.75 -13.18 10.59
CA ILE A 16 -5.03 -12.30 11.53
C ILE A 16 -6.02 -11.42 12.31
N THR A 17 -5.87 -11.29 13.62
CA THR A 17 -6.74 -10.44 14.46
C THR A 17 -6.68 -8.97 14.04
N ARG A 18 -7.83 -8.29 13.93
CA ARG A 18 -7.91 -6.86 13.60
C ARG A 18 -7.47 -6.01 14.79
N GLU A 19 -6.52 -5.11 14.58
CA GLU A 19 -6.16 -4.02 15.48
C GLU A 19 -6.46 -2.66 14.83
N GLU A 20 -6.51 -1.58 15.63
CA GLU A 20 -6.88 -0.23 15.16
C GLU A 20 -6.03 0.30 14.00
N LYS A 21 -4.79 -0.19 13.84
CA LYS A 21 -3.84 0.26 12.81
C LYS A 21 -3.47 -0.82 11.77
N GLY A 22 -4.12 -1.98 11.78
CA GLY A 22 -3.85 -3.08 10.86
C GLY A 22 -4.01 -4.46 11.49
N ARG A 23 -3.24 -5.43 11.00
CA ARG A 23 -3.27 -6.81 11.49
C ARG A 23 -1.84 -7.23 11.85
N PHE A 24 -1.53 -7.51 13.13
CA PHE A 24 -0.17 -7.91 13.51
C PHE A 24 0.13 -9.33 13.04
N CYS A 25 1.12 -9.48 12.16
CA CYS A 25 1.58 -10.79 11.71
C CYS A 25 2.69 -11.30 12.60
N SER A 26 2.46 -12.45 13.24
CA SER A 26 3.45 -13.13 14.10
C SER A 26 4.63 -13.72 13.31
N VAL A 27 4.46 -14.01 12.02
CA VAL A 27 5.51 -14.60 11.18
C VAL A 27 6.58 -13.56 10.79
N CYS A 28 6.15 -12.36 10.39
CA CYS A 28 7.08 -11.28 10.04
C CYS A 28 7.29 -10.28 11.18
N SER A 29 6.63 -10.48 12.32
CA SER A 29 6.65 -9.62 13.52
C SER A 29 6.38 -8.15 13.22
N LYS A 30 5.49 -7.88 12.26
CA LYS A 30 5.15 -6.53 11.78
C LYS A 30 3.63 -6.38 11.67
N THR A 31 3.16 -5.15 11.86
CA THR A 31 1.77 -4.80 11.56
C THR A 31 1.61 -4.76 10.04
N VAL A 32 0.76 -5.64 9.53
CA VAL A 32 0.45 -5.73 8.11
C VAL A 32 -0.61 -4.68 7.78
N ARG A 33 -0.28 -3.81 6.83
CA ARG A 33 -1.15 -2.74 6.34
C ARG A 33 -1.79 -3.13 5.01
N ASP A 34 -3.09 -2.87 4.87
CA ASP A 34 -3.80 -3.13 3.62
C ASP A 34 -3.63 -1.97 2.64
N PHE A 35 -3.10 -2.25 1.45
CA PHE A 35 -2.98 -1.28 0.36
C PHE A 35 -3.84 -1.64 -0.85
N THR A 36 -4.67 -2.69 -0.76
CA THR A 36 -5.50 -3.14 -1.89
C THR A 36 -6.45 -2.06 -2.41
N ALA A 37 -6.91 -1.16 -1.54
CA ALA A 37 -7.73 0.00 -1.90
C ALA A 37 -6.95 1.32 -1.98
N ALA A 38 -5.63 1.30 -1.79
CA ALA A 38 -4.80 2.50 -1.77
C ALA A 38 -4.43 2.95 -3.19
N SER A 39 -4.51 4.26 -3.40
CA SER A 39 -3.99 4.95 -4.58
C SER A 39 -2.45 4.98 -4.59
N ASP A 40 -1.88 5.29 -5.75
CA ASP A 40 -0.42 5.45 -5.88
C ASP A 40 0.09 6.56 -4.96
N GLU A 41 -0.66 7.66 -4.81
CA GLU A 41 -0.29 8.80 -3.96
C GLU A 41 -0.25 8.39 -2.49
N GLU A 42 -1.26 7.62 -2.05
CA GLU A 42 -1.32 7.11 -0.68
C GLU A 42 -0.17 6.13 -0.40
N ILE A 43 0.11 5.21 -1.32
CA ILE A 43 1.25 4.30 -1.21
C ILE A 43 2.54 5.13 -1.15
N ILE A 44 2.70 6.13 -2.04
CA ILE A 44 3.89 6.98 -2.04
C ILE A 44 4.05 7.71 -0.72
N GLY A 45 2.98 8.31 -0.19
CA GLY A 45 3.00 9.05 1.07
C GLY A 45 3.39 8.18 2.25
N VAL A 46 2.94 6.92 2.30
CA VAL A 46 3.29 5.99 3.39
C VAL A 46 4.77 5.61 3.34
N PHE A 47 5.27 5.21 2.16
CA PHE A 47 6.64 4.73 2.02
C PHE A 47 7.68 5.85 2.01
N SER A 48 7.33 7.08 1.61
CA SER A 48 8.26 8.21 1.61
C SER A 48 8.49 8.80 3.01
N ASN A 49 7.54 8.61 3.93
CA ASN A 49 7.62 9.12 5.30
C ASN A 49 8.05 8.06 6.32
N SER A 50 8.21 6.80 5.90
CA SER A 50 8.60 5.70 6.77
C SER A 50 10.09 5.38 6.61
N THR A 51 10.78 5.24 7.74
CA THR A 51 12.13 4.63 7.79
C THR A 51 12.09 3.15 8.16
N GLU A 52 10.91 2.63 8.48
CA GLU A 52 10.69 1.27 8.94
C GLU A 52 10.27 0.34 7.79
N GLU A 53 10.61 -0.94 7.92
CA GLU A 53 10.16 -1.97 7.00
C GLU A 53 8.68 -2.31 7.21
N ILE A 54 7.86 -1.98 6.22
CA ILE A 54 6.41 -2.19 6.26
C ILE A 54 6.08 -3.58 5.70
N CYS A 55 5.23 -4.33 6.40
CA CYS A 55 4.53 -5.48 5.81
C CYS A 55 3.21 -4.98 5.21
N GLY A 56 2.93 -5.33 3.96
CA GLY A 56 1.75 -4.81 3.27
C GLY A 56 1.05 -5.86 2.41
N ASN A 57 -0.28 -5.76 2.35
CA ASN A 57 -1.12 -6.51 1.44
C ASN A 57 -1.35 -5.69 0.17
N PHE A 58 -0.98 -6.25 -0.99
CA PHE A 58 -1.02 -5.59 -2.29
C PHE A 58 -1.61 -6.52 -3.34
N TYR A 59 -2.26 -5.95 -4.35
CA TYR A 59 -2.46 -6.66 -5.61
C TYR A 59 -1.15 -6.74 -6.40
N GLU A 60 -0.98 -7.82 -7.18
CA GLU A 60 0.18 -7.97 -8.05
C GLU A 60 0.35 -6.80 -9.02
N SER A 61 -0.76 -6.22 -9.48
CA SER A 61 -0.78 -5.04 -10.35
C SER A 61 -0.26 -3.75 -9.70
N GLN A 62 -0.19 -3.69 -8.36
CA GLN A 62 0.39 -2.56 -7.62
C GLN A 62 1.90 -2.73 -7.43
N LEU A 63 2.41 -3.95 -7.56
CA LEU A 63 3.81 -4.28 -7.36
C LEU A 63 4.61 -4.14 -8.65
N ASN A 64 5.92 -4.03 -8.49
CA ASN A 64 6.89 -4.09 -9.56
C ASN A 64 6.75 -3.06 -10.70
N ARG A 65 5.92 -2.03 -10.52
CA ARG A 65 5.73 -0.92 -11.46
C ARG A 65 6.15 0.43 -10.88
N ASN A 66 6.27 1.42 -11.75
CA ASN A 66 6.45 2.79 -11.30
C ASN A 66 5.12 3.34 -10.79
N LEU A 67 5.12 3.80 -9.54
CA LEU A 67 4.01 4.57 -8.96
C LEU A 67 4.04 6.00 -9.50
N GLN A 68 2.87 6.58 -9.76
CA GLN A 68 2.71 7.92 -10.32
C GLN A 68 1.72 8.75 -9.50
N TYR A 69 1.95 10.05 -9.41
CA TYR A 69 0.93 10.96 -8.90
C TYR A 69 -0.18 11.14 -9.94
N SER A 70 -1.41 11.28 -9.47
CA SER A 70 -2.58 11.52 -10.27
C SER A 70 -2.51 12.95 -10.77
N TYR A 71 -1.90 13.15 -11.93
CA TYR A 71 -1.94 14.42 -12.64
C TYR A 71 -3.29 14.57 -13.34
N ILE A 72 -4.40 14.37 -12.63
CA ILE A 72 -5.67 14.92 -13.10
C ILE A 72 -5.54 16.43 -12.99
N ASN A 73 -5.12 17.02 -14.10
CA ASN A 73 -5.09 18.45 -14.29
C ASN A 73 -6.49 18.95 -13.92
N SER A 74 -6.60 19.67 -12.80
CA SER A 74 -7.81 20.33 -12.28
C SER A 74 -8.61 21.08 -13.36
N PHE A 75 -7.97 21.35 -14.50
CA PHE A 75 -8.53 21.92 -15.71
C PHE A 75 -9.69 21.11 -16.32
N LEU A 76 -9.67 19.76 -16.33
CA LEU A 76 -10.71 18.98 -17.02
C LEU A 76 -11.99 18.77 -16.21
N LEU A 77 -11.94 18.90 -14.88
CA LEU A 77 -13.14 18.86 -14.03
C LEU A 77 -13.94 20.17 -14.09
N LYS A 78 -13.36 21.26 -14.61
CA LYS A 78 -14.05 22.57 -14.75
C LYS A 78 -14.98 22.68 -15.96
N PHE A 79 -14.94 21.72 -16.88
CA PHE A 79 -15.78 21.73 -18.09
C PHE A 79 -16.82 20.59 -18.11
N ALA A 80 -16.97 19.87 -16.99
CA ALA A 80 -18.01 18.88 -16.79
C ALA A 80 -19.16 19.47 -15.95
N VAL A 81 -19.70 20.62 -16.37
CA VAL A 81 -21.03 21.16 -16.02
C VAL A 81 -21.58 21.81 -17.26
#